data_AF-A0A958ZAT5-F1
#
_entry.id   AF-A0A958ZAT5-F1
#
_cell.length_a   1.000
_cell.length_b   1.000
_cell.length_c   1.000
_cell.angle_alpha   90.00
_cell.angle_beta   90.00
_cell.angle_gamma   90.00
#
_symmetry.space_group_name_H-M   'P 1'
#
loop_
_entity.id
_entity.type
_entity.pdbx_description
1 polymer ?
#
loop_
_entity_poly.entity_id
_entity_poly.type
_entity_poly.pdbx_seq_one_letter_code
_entity_poly.pdbx_strand_id
1 'polypeptide(L)'
;MKKNLSILLLIISTTSFFAQGTDYLVDSVMIRNIFTESLARGASYDWLNYLSNRIGPRLAGSEGDKKAVAWGKSELEKLGLDKVWLQPVTAHHWERGDKEQAHIETKFGKFNVDICALGGSIATPASGILAEVIEVKSLKEVDSLGDKVKGKIVFYNRPMPPENIETFRSYGQTVDQRYSGARVAGKYGALGVIVRSMNLKMD
;
A
#
# COMPACT_ATOMS: atom_id res chain seq x y z
N MET A 1 20.35 67.00 19.87
CA MET A 1 19.95 65.59 20.07
C MET A 1 18.93 65.09 19.03
N LYS A 2 17.83 65.79 18.77
CA LYS A 2 16.80 65.34 17.79
C LYS A 2 17.33 65.14 16.34
N LYS A 3 18.20 66.02 15.83
CA LYS A 3 18.79 65.90 14.47
C LYS A 3 19.68 64.65 14.28
N ASN A 4 20.45 64.27 15.30
CA ASN A 4 21.35 63.11 15.21
C ASN A 4 20.58 61.79 15.32
N LEU A 5 19.43 61.79 16.02
CA LEU A 5 18.54 60.63 16.12
C LEU A 5 17.79 60.37 14.80
N SER A 6 17.39 61.43 14.08
CA SER A 6 16.77 61.32 12.75
C SER A 6 17.73 60.78 11.69
N ILE A 7 19.01 61.14 11.75
CA ILE A 7 20.04 60.62 10.82
C ILE A 7 20.32 59.14 11.10
N LEU A 8 20.36 58.73 12.38
CA LEU A 8 20.56 57.33 12.77
C LEU A 8 19.37 56.44 12.36
N LEU A 9 18.13 56.94 12.48
CA LEU A 9 16.94 56.23 11.99
C LEU A 9 16.91 56.09 10.45
N LEU A 10 17.44 57.08 9.72
CA LEU A 10 17.53 57.04 8.25
C LEU A 10 18.58 56.03 7.75
N ILE A 11 19.65 55.82 8.51
CA ILE A 11 20.70 54.83 8.22
C ILE A 11 20.23 53.40 8.55
N ILE A 12 19.39 53.23 9.57
CA ILE A 12 18.81 51.93 9.93
C ILE A 12 17.65 51.55 8.99
N SER A 13 16.96 52.52 8.38
CA SER A 13 15.91 52.22 7.39
C SER A 13 16.44 51.83 6.01
N THR A 14 17.69 52.11 5.68
CA THR A 14 18.33 51.69 4.41
C THR A 14 18.97 50.30 4.49
N THR A 15 19.04 49.68 5.67
CA THR A 15 19.62 48.34 5.86
C THR A 15 18.61 47.18 5.82
N SER A 16 17.38 47.41 5.36
CA SER A 16 16.42 46.33 5.15
C SER A 16 16.17 46.07 3.67
N PHE A 17 16.14 44.79 3.29
CA PHE A 17 15.67 44.20 2.02
C PHE A 17 16.68 43.74 0.95
N PHE A 18 17.74 43.01 1.34
CA PHE A 18 18.43 42.09 0.40
C PHE A 18 18.35 40.60 0.81
N ALA A 19 17.45 40.22 1.72
CA ALA A 19 17.34 38.84 2.19
C ALA A 19 16.40 37.95 1.35
N GLN A 20 15.76 38.44 0.29
CA GLN A 20 14.73 37.69 -0.46
C GLN A 20 14.98 37.58 -1.97
N GLY A 21 16.16 38.01 -2.47
CA GLY A 21 16.41 38.14 -3.91
C GLY A 21 17.28 37.07 -4.57
N THR A 22 17.97 36.22 -3.81
CA THR A 22 19.01 35.31 -4.35
C THR A 22 18.71 33.82 -4.14
N ASP A 23 17.88 33.47 -3.16
CA ASP A 23 17.66 32.06 -2.78
C ASP A 23 16.93 31.27 -3.88
N TYR A 24 15.96 31.88 -4.58
CA TYR A 24 15.22 31.21 -5.65
C TYR A 24 16.13 30.72 -6.81
N LEU A 25 17.14 31.51 -7.20
CA LEU A 25 18.05 31.13 -8.28
C LEU A 25 19.02 30.03 -7.83
N VAL A 26 19.52 30.11 -6.60
CA VAL A 26 20.37 29.07 -6.01
C VAL A 26 19.60 27.76 -5.86
N ASP A 27 18.38 27.81 -5.34
CA ASP A 27 17.49 26.66 -5.20
C ASP A 27 17.13 26.05 -6.57
N SER A 28 16.81 26.88 -7.56
CA SER A 28 16.50 26.41 -8.92
C SER A 28 17.68 25.66 -9.55
N VAL A 29 18.90 26.19 -9.40
CA VAL A 29 20.12 25.52 -9.88
C VAL A 29 20.37 24.23 -9.11
N MET A 30 20.21 24.23 -7.79
CA MET A 30 20.36 23.03 -6.96
C MET A 30 19.37 21.92 -7.37
N ILE A 31 18.08 22.25 -7.51
CA ILE A 31 17.04 21.30 -7.95
C ILE A 31 17.37 20.75 -9.34
N ARG A 32 17.81 21.61 -10.26
CA ARG A 32 18.24 21.18 -11.60
C ARG A 32 19.42 20.22 -11.54
N ASN A 33 20.39 20.47 -10.66
CA ASN A 33 21.54 19.59 -10.47
C ASN A 33 21.12 18.24 -9.91
N ILE A 34 20.22 18.20 -8.92
CA ILE A 34 19.65 16.94 -8.37
C ILE A 34 18.95 16.14 -9.48
N PHE A 35 18.13 16.80 -10.30
CA PHE A 35 17.44 16.15 -11.40
C PHE A 35 18.41 15.59 -12.45
N THR A 36 19.42 16.39 -12.81
CA THR A 36 20.46 15.98 -13.77
C THR A 36 21.25 14.78 -13.23
N GLU A 37 21.62 14.79 -11.96
CA GLU A 37 22.30 13.67 -11.30
C GLU A 37 21.45 12.40 -11.35
N SER A 38 20.17 12.51 -10.99
CA SER A 38 19.25 11.37 -10.99
C SER A 38 19.07 10.76 -12.39
N LEU A 39 19.12 11.57 -13.45
CA LEU A 39 18.97 11.09 -14.83
C LEU A 39 20.27 10.56 -15.43
N ALA A 40 21.41 11.19 -15.13
CA ALA A 40 22.69 10.85 -15.74
C ALA A 40 23.46 9.77 -14.97
N ARG A 41 23.27 9.69 -13.65
CA ARG A 41 24.05 8.84 -12.73
C ARG A 41 23.19 8.15 -11.67
N GLY A 42 21.87 8.11 -11.85
CA GLY A 42 20.95 7.44 -10.93
C GLY A 42 21.09 5.90 -10.95
N ALA A 43 20.97 5.27 -9.78
CA ALA A 43 21.03 3.81 -9.60
C ALA A 43 19.66 3.16 -9.33
N SER A 44 18.57 3.95 -9.38
CA SER A 44 17.23 3.53 -8.93
C SER A 44 16.70 2.28 -9.64
N TYR A 45 16.91 2.18 -10.96
CA TYR A 45 16.48 1.04 -11.74
C TYR A 45 17.24 -0.25 -11.38
N ASP A 46 18.57 -0.17 -11.27
CA ASP A 46 19.41 -1.32 -10.93
C ASP A 46 19.14 -1.81 -9.50
N TRP A 47 18.94 -0.89 -8.56
CA TRP A 47 18.52 -1.21 -7.20
C TRP A 47 17.15 -1.89 -7.18
N LEU A 48 16.16 -1.37 -7.92
CA LEU A 48 14.85 -2.00 -8.03
C LEU A 48 14.93 -3.39 -8.67
N ASN A 49 15.74 -3.55 -9.72
CA ASN A 49 15.98 -4.83 -10.39
C ASN A 49 16.61 -5.85 -9.43
N TYR A 50 17.63 -5.46 -8.67
CA TYR A 50 18.23 -6.35 -7.66
C TYR A 50 17.22 -6.75 -6.59
N LEU A 51 16.51 -5.78 -6.02
CA LEU A 51 15.54 -6.02 -4.96
C LEU A 51 14.37 -6.90 -5.44
N SER A 52 13.93 -6.73 -6.69
CA SER A 52 12.77 -7.45 -7.22
C SER A 52 13.13 -8.81 -7.80
N ASN A 53 14.27 -8.94 -8.50
CA ASN A 53 14.61 -10.13 -9.26
C ASN A 53 15.70 -11.00 -8.59
N ARG A 54 16.53 -10.43 -7.72
CA ARG A 54 17.57 -11.20 -6.99
C ARG A 54 17.13 -11.54 -5.58
N ILE A 55 16.47 -10.61 -4.89
CA ILE A 55 15.90 -10.88 -3.56
C ILE A 55 14.49 -11.46 -3.68
N GLY A 56 13.62 -10.83 -4.46
CA GLY A 56 12.27 -11.34 -4.70
C GLY A 56 11.23 -10.89 -3.67
N PRO A 57 10.17 -11.71 -3.45
CA PRO A 57 9.14 -11.46 -2.45
C PRO A 57 9.74 -11.30 -1.06
N ARG A 58 9.31 -10.27 -0.34
CA ARG A 58 9.94 -9.80 0.91
C ARG A 58 8.87 -9.37 1.91
N LEU A 59 7.93 -10.27 2.18
CA LEU A 59 6.89 -10.08 3.20
C LEU A 59 7.56 -9.95 4.57
N ALA A 60 7.07 -9.06 5.44
CA ALA A 60 7.65 -8.84 6.77
C ALA A 60 7.81 -10.17 7.53
N GLY A 61 8.99 -10.40 8.11
CA GLY A 61 9.34 -11.64 8.83
C GLY A 61 9.86 -12.78 7.95
N SER A 62 9.70 -12.71 6.62
CA SER A 62 10.19 -13.73 5.68
C SER A 62 11.71 -13.69 5.48
N GLU A 63 12.27 -14.74 4.88
CA GLU A 63 13.67 -14.76 4.47
C GLU A 63 14.02 -13.67 3.44
N GLY A 64 13.06 -13.29 2.58
CA GLY A 64 13.24 -12.19 1.63
C GLY A 64 13.34 -10.83 2.31
N ASP A 65 12.59 -10.62 3.40
CA ASP A 65 12.68 -9.41 4.23
C ASP A 65 14.06 -9.27 4.88
N LYS A 66 14.56 -10.32 5.53
CA LYS A 66 15.91 -10.33 6.13
C LYS A 66 17.00 -9.99 5.10
N LYS A 67 16.91 -10.57 3.90
CA LYS A 67 17.83 -10.28 2.78
C LYS A 67 17.70 -8.83 2.31
N ALA A 68 16.49 -8.31 2.18
CA ALA A 68 16.23 -6.93 1.78
C ALA A 68 16.78 -5.91 2.79
N VAL A 69 16.60 -6.14 4.09
CA VAL A 69 17.15 -5.29 5.15
C VAL A 69 18.68 -5.27 5.13
N ALA A 70 19.30 -6.45 5.06
CA ALA A 70 20.77 -6.56 5.00
C ALA A 70 21.34 -5.90 3.74
N TRP A 71 20.72 -6.13 2.59
CA TRP A 71 21.11 -5.49 1.33
C TRP A 71 20.95 -3.96 1.38
N GLY A 72 19.80 -3.47 1.84
CA GLY A 72 19.52 -2.03 1.93
C GLY A 72 20.51 -1.30 2.82
N LYS A 73 20.86 -1.89 3.98
CA LYS A 73 21.94 -1.38 4.83
C LYS A 73 23.27 -1.29 4.08
N SER A 74 23.65 -2.37 3.38
CA SER A 74 24.93 -2.40 2.65
C SER A 74 24.98 -1.37 1.53
N GLU A 75 23.89 -1.15 0.78
CA GLU A 75 23.85 -0.13 -0.26
C GLU A 75 23.98 1.28 0.33
N LEU A 76 23.29 1.57 1.44
CA LEU A 76 23.43 2.85 2.13
C LEU A 76 24.85 3.09 2.67
N GLU A 77 25.51 2.05 3.18
CA GLU A 77 26.90 2.14 3.65
C GLU A 77 27.89 2.46 2.52
N LYS A 78 27.65 1.95 1.30
CA LYS A 78 28.49 2.23 0.12
C LYS A 78 28.38 3.68 -0.37
N LEU A 79 27.30 4.38 -0.06
CA LEU A 79 27.06 5.76 -0.48
C LEU A 79 27.88 6.80 0.32
N GLY A 80 28.57 6.38 1.38
CA GLY A 80 29.37 7.30 2.20
C GLY A 80 28.54 8.29 3.03
N LEU A 81 27.34 7.89 3.43
CA LEU A 81 26.45 8.69 4.30
C LEU A 81 27.05 8.84 5.71
N ASP A 82 26.67 9.92 6.42
CA ASP A 82 27.20 10.20 7.76
C ASP A 82 26.96 9.07 8.77
N LYS A 83 25.78 8.44 8.70
CA LYS A 83 25.36 7.38 9.62
C LYS A 83 24.39 6.42 8.94
N VAL A 84 24.62 5.12 9.14
CA VAL A 84 23.71 4.04 8.73
C VAL A 84 23.57 3.06 9.87
N TRP A 85 22.33 2.78 10.29
CA TRP A 85 22.05 1.79 11.33
C TRP A 85 20.69 1.14 11.09
N LEU A 86 20.46 -0.01 11.72
CA LEU A 86 19.17 -0.69 11.70
C LEU A 86 18.36 -0.32 12.94
N GLN A 87 17.06 -0.14 12.76
CA GLN A 87 16.11 0.02 13.87
C GLN A 87 15.24 -1.25 13.94
N PRO A 88 15.18 -1.92 15.10
CA PRO A 88 14.34 -3.10 15.26
C PRO A 88 12.85 -2.69 15.21
N VAL A 89 12.05 -3.48 14.50
CA VAL A 89 10.59 -3.32 14.42
C VAL A 89 9.94 -4.67 14.66
N THR A 90 8.95 -4.71 15.56
CA THR A 90 8.13 -5.89 15.75
C THR A 90 7.07 -5.96 14.66
N ALA A 91 7.01 -7.08 13.95
CA ALA A 91 6.00 -7.32 12.91
C ALA A 91 5.31 -8.68 13.12
N HIS A 92 4.06 -8.78 12.69
CA HIS A 92 3.36 -10.05 12.64
C HIS A 92 3.85 -10.86 11.44
N HIS A 93 4.31 -12.08 11.68
CA HIS A 93 4.70 -13.02 10.65
C HIS A 93 3.48 -13.84 10.22
N TRP A 94 3.17 -13.83 8.93
CA TRP A 94 2.12 -14.66 8.33
C TRP A 94 2.68 -15.36 7.10
N GLU A 95 2.53 -16.68 7.07
CA GLU A 95 2.91 -17.49 5.93
C GLU A 95 1.66 -17.99 5.22
N ARG A 96 1.62 -17.76 3.91
CA ARG A 96 0.64 -18.40 3.05
C ARG A 96 0.99 -19.88 2.96
N GLY A 97 0.04 -20.74 3.27
CA GLY A 97 0.20 -22.19 3.15
C GLY A 97 0.14 -22.66 1.70
N ASP A 98 -0.36 -23.89 1.53
CA ASP A 98 -0.54 -24.49 0.21
C ASP A 98 -1.43 -23.63 -0.71
N LYS A 99 -1.23 -23.78 -2.02
CA LYS A 99 -1.98 -23.05 -3.03
C LYS A 99 -3.48 -23.32 -2.87
N GLU A 100 -4.24 -22.24 -2.73
CA GLU A 100 -5.68 -22.30 -2.55
C GLU A 100 -6.37 -22.78 -3.84
N GLN A 101 -7.48 -23.50 -3.68
CA GLN A 101 -8.29 -24.01 -4.77
C GLN A 101 -9.75 -23.71 -4.47
N ALA A 102 -10.50 -23.30 -5.49
CA ALA A 102 -11.93 -23.07 -5.39
C ALA A 102 -12.63 -23.42 -6.69
N HIS A 103 -13.88 -23.82 -6.58
CA HIS A 103 -14.77 -24.01 -7.71
C HIS A 103 -16.19 -23.59 -7.33
N ILE A 104 -16.97 -23.19 -8.33
CA ILE A 104 -18.37 -22.83 -8.18
C ILE A 104 -19.21 -24.02 -8.64
N GLU A 105 -20.10 -24.51 -7.78
CA GLU A 105 -21.07 -25.56 -8.12
C GLU A 105 -22.42 -24.97 -8.48
N THR A 106 -22.90 -25.27 -9.68
CA THR A 106 -24.24 -24.87 -10.15
C THR A 106 -24.96 -26.08 -10.75
N LYS A 107 -26.24 -25.90 -11.11
CA LYS A 107 -26.99 -26.91 -11.87
C LYS A 107 -26.37 -27.24 -13.24
N PHE A 108 -25.47 -26.39 -13.75
CA PHE A 108 -24.79 -26.55 -15.03
C PHE A 108 -23.41 -27.21 -14.91
N GLY A 109 -22.98 -27.57 -13.70
CA GLY A 109 -21.70 -28.22 -13.46
C GLY A 109 -20.80 -27.45 -12.49
N LYS A 110 -19.53 -27.87 -12.43
CA LYS A 110 -18.49 -27.28 -11.58
C LYS A 110 -17.52 -26.45 -12.42
N PHE A 111 -17.23 -25.24 -11.97
CA PHE A 111 -16.35 -24.30 -12.65
C PHE A 111 -15.21 -23.90 -11.73
N ASN A 112 -13.98 -24.24 -12.09
CA ASN A 112 -12.80 -23.82 -11.32
C ASN A 112 -12.62 -22.30 -11.41
N VAL A 113 -12.18 -21.69 -10.31
CA VAL A 113 -11.88 -20.26 -10.25
C VAL A 113 -10.52 -20.05 -9.60
N ASP A 114 -9.81 -19.03 -10.10
CA ASP A 114 -8.57 -18.59 -9.46
C ASP A 114 -8.90 -17.87 -8.15
N ILE A 115 -8.21 -18.24 -7.08
CA ILE A 115 -8.39 -17.65 -5.76
C ILE A 115 -7.03 -17.51 -5.08
N CYS A 116 -6.93 -16.53 -4.18
CA CYS A 116 -5.73 -16.23 -3.43
C CYS A 116 -6.16 -15.72 -2.05
N ALA A 117 -5.65 -16.32 -0.97
CA ALA A 117 -5.98 -15.85 0.37
C ALA A 117 -5.54 -14.40 0.60
N LEU A 118 -6.38 -13.68 1.34
CA LEU A 118 -6.02 -12.37 1.86
C LEU A 118 -4.96 -12.54 2.96
N GLY A 119 -4.00 -11.62 3.03
CA GLY A 119 -2.98 -11.65 4.07
C GLY A 119 -3.61 -11.64 5.46
N GLY A 120 -3.21 -12.59 6.31
CA GLY A 120 -3.79 -12.79 7.64
C GLY A 120 -5.02 -13.71 7.68
N SER A 121 -5.47 -14.25 6.54
CA SER A 121 -6.53 -15.27 6.54
C SER A 121 -6.08 -16.52 7.28
N ILE A 122 -7.00 -17.12 8.02
CA ILE A 122 -6.85 -18.47 8.57
C ILE A 122 -7.08 -19.52 7.49
N ALA A 123 -6.58 -20.73 7.72
CA ALA A 123 -6.80 -21.87 6.83
C ALA A 123 -8.24 -22.38 6.89
N THR A 124 -8.74 -22.92 5.77
CA THR A 124 -9.95 -23.74 5.76
C THR A 124 -9.68 -25.09 6.45
N PRO A 125 -10.72 -25.81 6.94
CA PRO A 125 -10.55 -27.20 7.35
C PRO A 125 -9.97 -28.04 6.21
N ALA A 126 -9.30 -29.15 6.55
CA ALA A 126 -8.70 -30.05 5.56
C ALA A 126 -9.73 -30.62 4.56
N SER A 127 -11.00 -30.74 4.96
CA SER A 127 -12.12 -31.14 4.09
C SER A 127 -12.62 -30.05 3.14
N GLY A 128 -12.06 -28.84 3.21
CA GLY A 128 -12.59 -27.66 2.53
C GLY A 128 -13.87 -27.11 3.17
N ILE A 129 -14.45 -26.08 2.53
CA ILE A 129 -15.74 -25.49 2.88
C ILE A 129 -16.62 -25.50 1.63
N LEU A 130 -17.77 -26.16 1.71
CA LEU A 130 -18.83 -26.09 0.71
C LEU A 130 -20.05 -25.44 1.34
N ALA A 131 -20.47 -24.30 0.80
CA ALA A 131 -21.62 -23.56 1.32
C ALA A 131 -22.24 -22.70 0.22
N GLU A 132 -23.50 -22.32 0.42
CA GLU A 132 -24.17 -21.37 -0.47
C GLU A 132 -23.46 -20.02 -0.45
N VAL A 133 -23.39 -19.38 -1.61
CA VAL A 133 -22.83 -18.04 -1.76
C VAL A 133 -23.94 -17.00 -1.66
N ILE A 134 -23.70 -15.93 -0.92
CA ILE A 134 -24.53 -14.73 -0.92
C ILE A 134 -23.72 -13.56 -1.44
N GLU A 135 -24.18 -12.98 -2.55
CA GLU A 135 -23.56 -11.81 -3.14
C GLU A 135 -23.99 -10.53 -2.41
N VAL A 136 -23.02 -9.65 -2.17
CA VAL A 136 -23.23 -8.32 -1.59
C VAL A 136 -22.32 -7.30 -2.27
N LYS A 137 -22.68 -6.02 -2.19
CA LYS A 137 -21.90 -4.88 -2.73
C LYS A 137 -21.37 -3.95 -1.66
N SER A 138 -21.63 -4.20 -0.37
CA SER A 138 -21.09 -3.37 0.70
C SER A 138 -21.06 -4.08 2.04
N LEU A 139 -20.25 -3.57 2.97
CA LEU A 139 -20.28 -4.02 4.37
C LEU A 139 -21.66 -3.78 5.00
N LYS A 140 -22.32 -2.66 4.68
CA LYS A 140 -23.66 -2.31 5.17
C LYS A 140 -24.73 -3.31 4.73
N GLU A 141 -24.60 -3.86 3.54
CA GLU A 141 -25.52 -4.88 3.04
C GLU A 141 -25.43 -6.17 3.84
N VAL A 142 -24.21 -6.57 4.25
CA VAL A 142 -24.01 -7.69 5.17
C VAL A 142 -24.68 -7.43 6.52
N ASP A 143 -24.47 -6.24 7.09
CA ASP A 143 -25.13 -5.86 8.35
C ASP A 143 -26.67 -5.88 8.22
N SER A 144 -27.20 -5.46 7.06
CA SER A 144 -28.64 -5.46 6.78
C SER A 144 -29.22 -6.86 6.58
N LEU A 145 -28.43 -7.80 6.04
CA LEU A 145 -28.83 -9.19 5.87
C LEU A 145 -28.91 -9.94 7.20
N GLY A 146 -28.06 -9.57 8.16
CA GLY A 146 -28.04 -10.14 9.50
C GLY A 146 -27.89 -11.66 9.48
N ASP A 147 -28.76 -12.36 10.20
CA ASP A 147 -28.74 -13.82 10.35
C ASP A 147 -28.87 -14.60 9.02
N LYS A 148 -29.32 -13.96 7.93
CA LYS A 148 -29.34 -14.60 6.60
C LYS A 148 -27.95 -14.99 6.09
N VAL A 149 -26.90 -14.40 6.65
CA VAL A 149 -25.49 -14.68 6.32
C VAL A 149 -24.99 -15.96 6.99
N LYS A 150 -25.65 -16.44 8.05
CA LYS A 150 -25.19 -17.57 8.84
C LYS A 150 -25.03 -18.83 7.99
N GLY A 151 -23.86 -19.46 8.08
CA GLY A 151 -23.58 -20.70 7.34
C GLY A 151 -23.26 -20.52 5.86
N LYS A 152 -23.16 -19.28 5.36
CA LYS A 152 -22.91 -18.97 3.94
C LYS A 152 -21.49 -18.45 3.71
N ILE A 153 -21.06 -18.46 2.45
CA ILE A 153 -19.89 -17.71 1.98
C ILE A 153 -20.38 -16.37 1.45
N VAL A 154 -19.87 -15.26 2.00
CA VAL A 154 -20.21 -13.92 1.51
C VAL A 154 -19.28 -13.54 0.37
N PHE A 155 -19.85 -13.21 -0.78
CA PHE A 155 -19.12 -12.71 -1.94
C PHE A 155 -19.31 -11.20 -2.09
N TYR A 156 -18.26 -10.43 -1.80
CA TYR A 156 -18.26 -8.99 -2.06
C TYR A 156 -17.96 -8.72 -3.54
N ASN A 157 -19.01 -8.50 -4.31
CA ASN A 157 -18.97 -8.20 -5.74
C ASN A 157 -19.12 -6.70 -6.03
N ARG A 158 -18.49 -5.84 -5.23
CA ARG A 158 -18.40 -4.41 -5.53
C ARG A 158 -17.18 -4.15 -6.41
N PRO A 159 -17.37 -3.70 -7.66
CA PRO A 159 -16.27 -3.33 -8.54
C PRO A 159 -15.67 -1.99 -8.14
N MET A 160 -14.39 -1.78 -8.49
CA MET A 160 -13.79 -0.45 -8.44
C MET A 160 -14.52 0.48 -9.44
N PRO A 161 -14.95 1.68 -9.04
CA PRO A 161 -15.60 2.63 -9.94
C PRO A 161 -14.68 3.02 -11.12
N PRO A 162 -15.04 2.73 -12.38
CA PRO A 162 -14.19 3.01 -13.54
C PRO A 162 -14.16 4.49 -13.94
N GLU A 163 -15.05 5.32 -13.41
CA GLU A 163 -15.22 6.72 -13.79
C GLU A 163 -14.16 7.67 -13.20
N ASN A 164 -13.42 7.25 -12.17
CA ASN A 164 -12.38 8.09 -11.60
C ASN A 164 -11.09 7.99 -12.44
N ILE A 165 -10.60 9.14 -12.90
CA ILE A 165 -9.30 9.25 -13.60
C ILE A 165 -8.15 8.77 -12.68
N GLU A 166 -8.18 9.18 -11.41
CA GLU A 166 -7.24 8.71 -10.40
C GLU A 166 -7.69 7.35 -9.85
N THR A 167 -7.10 6.27 -10.36
CA THR A 167 -7.48 4.89 -10.00
C THR A 167 -7.32 4.57 -8.52
N PHE A 168 -6.44 5.28 -7.80
CA PHE A 168 -6.29 5.14 -6.36
C PHE A 168 -7.52 5.62 -5.57
N ARG A 169 -8.29 6.57 -6.13
CA ARG A 169 -9.59 6.96 -5.57
C ARG A 169 -10.60 5.81 -5.63
N SER A 170 -10.69 5.13 -6.77
CA SER A 170 -11.55 3.95 -6.94
C SER A 170 -11.16 2.81 -6.00
N TYR A 171 -9.86 2.61 -5.80
CA TYR A 171 -9.34 1.64 -4.85
C TYR A 171 -9.75 1.99 -3.41
N GLY A 172 -9.54 3.25 -2.99
CA GLY A 172 -9.90 3.72 -1.66
C GLY A 172 -11.39 3.60 -1.36
N GLN A 173 -12.25 3.74 -2.37
CA GLN A 173 -13.70 3.59 -2.26
C GLN A 173 -14.18 2.14 -2.06
N THR A 174 -13.31 1.14 -2.31
CA THR A 174 -13.72 -0.28 -2.36
C THR A 174 -12.88 -1.24 -1.52
N VAL A 175 -11.66 -0.86 -1.15
CA VAL A 175 -10.72 -1.73 -0.41
C VAL A 175 -11.20 -2.14 0.99
N ASP A 176 -12.18 -1.43 1.57
CA ASP A 176 -12.79 -1.77 2.85
C ASP A 176 -13.39 -3.19 2.87
N GLN A 177 -13.86 -3.71 1.72
CA GLN A 177 -14.32 -5.11 1.64
C GLN A 177 -13.19 -6.11 1.86
N ARG A 178 -11.98 -5.79 1.41
CA ARG A 178 -10.79 -6.64 1.60
C ARG A 178 -10.30 -6.60 3.06
N TYR A 179 -10.31 -5.41 3.66
CA TYR A 179 -9.81 -5.22 5.03
C TYR A 179 -10.81 -5.65 6.12
N SER A 180 -12.09 -5.34 5.93
CA SER A 180 -13.12 -5.52 6.95
C SER A 180 -14.20 -6.54 6.60
N GLY A 181 -14.22 -7.10 5.39
CA GLY A 181 -15.27 -8.03 4.96
C GLY A 181 -15.42 -9.24 5.89
N ALA A 182 -14.32 -9.95 6.16
CA ALA A 182 -14.31 -11.10 7.08
C ALA A 182 -14.78 -10.72 8.50
N ARG A 183 -14.33 -9.57 9.01
CA ARG A 183 -14.71 -9.07 10.33
C ARG A 183 -16.21 -8.76 10.43
N VAL A 184 -16.81 -8.20 9.38
CA VAL A 184 -18.25 -7.86 9.37
C VAL A 184 -19.09 -9.11 9.17
N ALA A 185 -18.80 -9.91 8.15
CA ALA A 185 -19.52 -11.15 7.86
C ALA A 185 -19.42 -12.18 8.99
N GLY A 186 -18.26 -12.28 9.63
CA GLY A 186 -18.04 -13.20 10.75
C GLY A 186 -18.94 -12.95 11.96
N LYS A 187 -19.39 -11.69 12.20
CA LYS A 187 -20.35 -11.36 13.27
C LYS A 187 -21.67 -12.13 13.14
N TYR A 188 -22.06 -12.44 11.91
CA TYR A 188 -23.31 -13.12 11.59
C TYR A 188 -23.11 -14.61 11.27
N GLY A 189 -21.92 -15.15 11.52
CA GLY A 189 -21.63 -16.58 11.33
C GLY A 189 -21.43 -17.01 9.88
N ALA A 190 -20.91 -16.12 9.02
CA ALA A 190 -20.40 -16.53 7.71
C ALA A 190 -19.29 -17.58 7.85
N LEU A 191 -19.26 -18.57 6.96
CA LEU A 191 -18.20 -19.59 6.92
C LEU A 191 -16.95 -19.12 6.17
N GLY A 192 -17.09 -18.09 5.34
CA GLY A 192 -15.98 -17.53 4.57
C GLY A 192 -16.38 -16.25 3.86
N VAL A 193 -15.37 -15.54 3.35
CA VAL A 193 -15.54 -14.35 2.54
C VAL A 193 -14.71 -14.48 1.28
N ILE A 194 -15.33 -14.17 0.14
CA ILE A 194 -14.66 -13.98 -1.14
C ILE A 194 -14.84 -12.52 -1.52
N VAL A 195 -13.79 -11.89 -2.05
CA VAL A 195 -13.87 -10.51 -2.54
C VAL A 195 -13.49 -10.51 -4.02
N ARG A 196 -14.22 -9.75 -4.83
CA ARG A 196 -13.71 -9.34 -6.15
C ARG A 196 -12.36 -8.67 -5.95
N SER A 197 -11.41 -9.00 -6.82
CA SER A 197 -10.09 -8.37 -6.81
C SER A 197 -10.19 -6.87 -7.00
N MET A 198 -9.33 -6.11 -6.31
CA MET A 198 -9.28 -4.65 -6.42
C MET A 198 -8.56 -4.25 -7.70
N ASN A 199 -9.27 -4.35 -8.82
CA ASN A 199 -8.80 -3.93 -10.14
C ASN A 199 -9.97 -3.37 -10.98
N LEU A 200 -9.65 -2.78 -12.13
CA LEU A 200 -10.62 -2.26 -13.10
C LEU A 200 -10.96 -3.27 -14.21
N LYS A 201 -10.32 -4.43 -14.21
CA LYS A 201 -10.59 -5.48 -15.19
C LYS A 201 -11.94 -6.11 -14.84
N MET A 202 -12.73 -6.42 -15.86
CA MET A 202 -13.80 -7.41 -15.67
C MET A 202 -13.15 -8.79 -15.71
N ASP A 203 -12.83 -9.28 -14.52
CA ASP A 203 -12.47 -10.67 -14.22
C ASP A 203 -13.71 -11.52 -13.94
#